data_AF-I0UZV4-F1
#
_entry.id   AF-I0UZV4-F1
#
_cell.length_a   1.000
_cell.length_b   1.000
_cell.length_c   1.000
_cell.angle_alpha   90.00
_cell.angle_beta   90.00
_cell.angle_gamma   90.00
#
_symmetry.space_group_name_H-M   'P 1'
#
loop_
_entity.id
_entity.type
_entity.pdbx_description
1 polymer ?
#
loop_
_entity_poly.entity_id
_entity_poly.type
_entity_poly.pdbx_seq_one_letter_code
_entity_poly.pdbx_strand_id
1 'polypeptide(L)'
;MGDTVVTVLDSPAASGLDDAAQAVERAGEGLQQACSALARRGDDVGALRAAVSSAARLTRALASAVDGIVHHAPRSVGQGQTADDLVADLKALRNCLATGAAVVDPALDDLHDLTGFGTDPEFTRRYQEWAAASTPAGS
;
A
#
# COMPACT_ATOMS: atom_id res chain seq x y z
N MET A 1 21.03 12.08 -47.04
CA MET A 1 21.27 11.93 -45.59
C MET A 1 20.59 13.09 -44.91
N GLY A 2 19.32 12.91 -44.53
CA GLY A 2 18.57 13.88 -43.73
C GLY A 2 18.13 13.16 -42.48
N ASP A 3 18.96 13.22 -41.44
CA ASP A 3 18.66 12.66 -40.14
C ASP A 3 17.53 13.50 -39.53
N THR A 4 16.32 12.93 -39.56
CA THR A 4 15.19 13.49 -38.82
C THR A 4 15.37 13.03 -37.39
N VAL A 5 15.96 13.88 -36.56
CA VAL A 5 16.01 13.69 -35.12
C VAL A 5 14.58 13.73 -34.61
N VAL A 6 13.99 12.55 -34.41
CA VAL A 6 12.72 12.37 -33.70
C VAL A 6 12.98 12.81 -32.26
N THR A 7 12.67 14.07 -31.97
CA THR A 7 12.61 14.56 -30.60
C THR A 7 11.35 13.94 -30.00
N VAL A 8 11.51 12.80 -29.34
CA VAL A 8 10.48 12.26 -28.45
C VAL A 8 10.35 13.27 -27.32
N LEU A 9 9.38 14.17 -27.46
CA LEU A 9 8.93 15.02 -26.38
C LEU A 9 8.26 14.10 -25.36
N ASP A 10 9.07 13.51 -24.47
CA ASP A 10 8.58 12.86 -23.27
C ASP A 10 7.75 13.89 -22.51
N SER A 11 6.44 13.75 -22.63
CA SER A 11 5.52 14.63 -21.91
C SER A 11 5.60 14.26 -20.43
N PRO A 12 5.76 15.23 -19.51
CA PRO A 12 5.83 14.95 -18.07
C PRO A 12 4.57 14.28 -17.52
N ALA A 13 3.47 14.32 -18.28
CA ALA A 13 2.23 13.64 -17.96
C ALA A 13 2.21 12.16 -18.39
N ALA A 14 3.04 11.75 -19.35
CA ALA A 14 3.25 10.34 -19.73
C ALA A 14 4.11 9.63 -18.67
N SER A 15 5.21 10.28 -18.25
CA SER A 15 6.06 9.76 -17.17
C SER A 15 5.28 9.58 -15.85
N GLY A 16 4.33 10.47 -15.53
CA GLY A 16 3.50 10.33 -14.33
C GLY A 16 2.53 9.14 -14.36
N LEU A 17 2.02 8.75 -15.53
CA LEU A 17 1.21 7.55 -15.69
C LEU A 17 2.05 6.27 -15.62
N ASP A 18 3.24 6.30 -16.24
CA ASP A 18 4.18 5.17 -16.20
C ASP A 18 4.68 4.93 -14.77
N ASP A 19 4.99 6.00 -14.03
CA ASP A 19 5.35 5.93 -12.61
C ASP A 19 4.21 5.34 -11.76
N ALA A 20 2.97 5.73 -12.04
CA ALA A 20 1.79 5.20 -11.36
C ALA A 20 1.55 3.72 -11.70
N ALA A 21 1.72 3.31 -12.97
CA ALA A 21 1.63 1.92 -13.39
C ALA A 21 2.68 1.05 -12.69
N GLN A 22 3.94 1.50 -12.67
CA GLN A 22 5.02 0.82 -11.93
C GLN A 22 4.75 0.77 -10.42
N ALA A 23 4.12 1.80 -9.85
CA ALA A 23 3.75 1.80 -8.44
C ALA A 23 2.65 0.77 -8.13
N VAL A 24 1.65 0.64 -9.01
CA VAL A 24 0.59 -0.38 -8.91
C VAL A 24 1.17 -1.78 -9.03
N GLU A 25 2.05 -2.03 -10.01
CA GLU A 25 2.70 -3.33 -10.20
C GLU A 25 3.50 -3.74 -8.96
N ARG A 26 4.40 -2.87 -8.49
CA ARG A 26 5.19 -3.11 -7.27
C ARG A 26 4.32 -3.33 -6.03
N ALA A 27 3.22 -2.61 -5.90
CA ALA A 27 2.29 -2.80 -4.79
C ALA A 27 1.53 -4.12 -4.91
N GLY A 28 1.17 -4.54 -6.12
CA GLY A 28 0.54 -5.82 -6.42
C GLY A 28 1.45 -7.01 -6.07
N GLU A 29 2.71 -6.96 -6.50
CA GLU A 29 3.73 -7.95 -6.13
C GLU A 29 3.90 -8.04 -4.60
N GLY A 30 3.99 -6.90 -3.93
CA GLY A 30 4.10 -6.84 -2.47
C GLY A 30 2.89 -7.44 -1.75
N LEU A 31 1.68 -7.25 -2.27
CA LEU A 31 0.47 -7.89 -1.73
C LEU A 31 0.50 -9.40 -1.95
N GLN A 32 0.85 -9.85 -3.16
CA GLN A 32 0.93 -11.27 -3.47
C GLN A 32 1.95 -11.99 -2.56
N GLN A 33 3.11 -11.36 -2.34
CA GLN A 33 4.14 -11.88 -1.44
C GLN A 33 3.65 -11.95 0.01
N ALA A 34 2.95 -10.91 0.49
CA ALA A 34 2.42 -10.87 1.85
C ALA A 34 1.30 -11.90 2.06
N CYS A 35 0.38 -12.06 1.11
CA CYS A 35 -0.65 -13.11 1.14
C CYS A 35 -0.02 -14.52 1.14
N SER A 36 1.03 -14.72 0.35
CA SER A 36 1.78 -15.99 0.33
C SER A 36 2.46 -16.27 1.67
N ALA A 37 2.98 -15.23 2.34
CA ALA A 37 3.57 -15.36 3.68
C ALA A 37 2.50 -15.69 4.73
N LEU A 38 1.36 -15.01 4.70
CA LEU A 38 0.22 -15.25 5.58
C LEU A 38 -0.33 -16.68 5.41
N ALA A 39 -0.49 -17.15 4.17
CA ALA A 39 -0.94 -18.52 3.90
C ALA A 39 0.01 -19.59 4.47
N ARG A 40 1.32 -19.31 4.53
CA ARG A 40 2.31 -20.21 5.15
C ARG A 40 2.37 -20.09 6.66
N ARG A 41 1.91 -18.98 7.23
CA ARG A 41 2.02 -18.61 8.65
C ARG A 41 0.67 -18.15 9.18
N GLY A 42 -0.36 -18.99 9.05
CA GLY A 42 -1.77 -18.62 9.26
C GLY A 42 -2.08 -17.93 10.60
N ASP A 43 -1.26 -18.15 11.62
CA ASP A 43 -1.43 -17.59 12.97
C ASP A 43 -0.46 -16.43 13.28
N ASP A 44 0.34 -15.98 12.32
CA ASP A 44 1.32 -14.89 12.48
C ASP A 44 0.66 -13.52 12.24
N VAL A 45 0.37 -12.82 13.35
CA VAL A 45 -0.19 -11.45 13.33
C VAL A 45 0.69 -10.48 12.54
N GLY A 46 2.01 -10.68 12.53
CA GLY A 46 2.94 -9.89 11.71
C GLY A 46 2.73 -10.12 10.22
N ALA A 47 2.48 -11.37 9.81
CA ALA A 47 2.15 -11.71 8.42
C ALA A 47 0.77 -11.14 8.02
N LEU A 48 -0.21 -11.16 8.92
CA LEU A 48 -1.52 -10.54 8.70
C LEU A 48 -1.39 -9.02 8.51
N ARG A 49 -0.66 -8.35 9.41
CA ARG A 49 -0.37 -6.92 9.31
C ARG A 49 0.34 -6.56 8.01
N ALA A 50 1.31 -7.36 7.58
CA ALA A 50 2.00 -7.15 6.32
C ALA A 50 1.03 -7.26 5.12
N ALA A 51 0.12 -8.23 5.13
CA ALA A 51 -0.88 -8.39 4.08
C ALA A 51 -1.86 -7.20 4.02
N VAL A 52 -2.39 -6.77 5.17
CA VAL A 52 -3.30 -5.61 5.28
C VAL A 52 -2.59 -4.32 4.83
N SER A 53 -1.32 -4.14 5.22
CA SER A 53 -0.53 -2.96 4.84
C SER A 53 -0.24 -2.93 3.34
N SER A 54 0.12 -4.08 2.75
CA SER A 54 0.32 -4.20 1.31
C SER A 54 -0.98 -3.96 0.53
N ALA A 55 -2.14 -4.40 1.03
CA ALA A 55 -3.43 -4.12 0.42
C ALA A 55 -3.73 -2.62 0.41
N ALA A 56 -3.56 -1.93 1.54
CA ALA A 56 -3.73 -0.48 1.62
C ALA A 56 -2.78 0.30 0.68
N ARG A 57 -1.53 -0.16 0.55
CA ARG A 57 -0.56 0.40 -0.41
C ARG A 57 -1.03 0.24 -1.86
N LEU A 58 -1.53 -0.93 -2.24
CA LEU A 58 -2.09 -1.16 -3.58
C LEU A 58 -3.31 -0.28 -3.83
N THR A 59 -4.24 -0.17 -2.88
CA THR A 59 -5.40 0.71 -2.99
C THR A 59 -4.99 2.17 -3.20
N ARG A 60 -3.98 2.67 -2.48
CA ARG A 60 -3.45 4.03 -2.67
C ARG A 60 -2.78 4.20 -4.03
N ALA A 61 -2.00 3.23 -4.49
CA ALA A 61 -1.37 3.27 -5.82
C ALA A 61 -2.42 3.30 -6.93
N LEU A 62 -3.49 2.51 -6.81
CA LEU A 62 -4.62 2.54 -7.74
C LEU A 62 -5.32 3.89 -7.74
N ALA A 63 -5.54 4.50 -6.57
CA ALA A 63 -6.14 5.84 -6.49
C ALA A 63 -5.30 6.89 -7.24
N SER A 64 -3.97 6.86 -7.08
CA SER A 64 -3.06 7.74 -7.80
C SER A 64 -3.04 7.49 -9.31
N ALA A 65 -3.10 6.22 -9.74
CA ALA A 65 -3.20 5.89 -11.16
C ALA A 65 -4.51 6.43 -11.77
N VAL A 66 -5.63 6.31 -11.05
CA VAL A 66 -6.92 6.87 -11.48
C VAL A 66 -6.87 8.40 -11.53
N ASP A 67 -6.22 9.08 -10.57
CA ASP A 67 -5.98 10.53 -10.63
C ASP A 67 -5.22 10.93 -11.92
N GLY A 68 -4.22 10.13 -12.31
CA GLY A 68 -3.52 10.30 -13.59
C GLY A 68 -4.45 10.14 -14.79
N ILE A 69 -5.28 9.09 -14.81
CA ILE A 69 -6.24 8.83 -15.91
C ILE A 69 -7.26 9.97 -16.03
N VAL A 70 -7.80 10.46 -14.90
CA VAL A 70 -8.72 11.61 -14.87
C VAL A 70 -8.10 12.84 -15.54
N HIS A 71 -6.81 13.08 -15.33
CA HIS A 71 -6.10 14.20 -15.94
C HIS A 71 -5.99 14.08 -17.47
N HIS A 72 -5.94 12.87 -18.00
CA HIS A 72 -5.77 12.61 -19.43
C HIS A 72 -7.08 12.39 -20.20
N ALA A 73 -8.13 11.88 -19.54
CA ALA A 73 -9.38 11.50 -20.17
C ALA A 73 -9.99 12.59 -21.07
N PRO A 74 -10.12 13.88 -20.66
CA PRO A 74 -10.71 14.92 -21.52
C PRO A 74 -9.96 15.16 -22.84
N ARG A 75 -8.65 14.86 -22.89
CA ARG A 75 -7.82 15.02 -24.09
C ARG A 75 -7.98 13.85 -25.05
N SER A 76 -8.29 12.67 -24.55
CA SER A 76 -8.37 11.44 -25.33
C SER A 76 -9.75 11.17 -25.92
N VAL A 77 -10.83 11.58 -25.24
CA VAL A 77 -12.22 11.26 -25.66
C VAL A 77 -12.92 12.42 -26.38
N GLY A 78 -12.26 13.58 -26.50
CA GLY A 78 -12.87 14.81 -27.02
C GLY A 78 -13.81 15.48 -26.02
N GLN A 79 -14.33 16.66 -26.37
CA GLN A 79 -15.23 17.40 -25.48
C GLN A 79 -16.70 17.00 -25.72
N GLY A 80 -17.45 16.77 -24.63
CA GLY A 80 -18.87 16.46 -24.66
C GLY A 80 -19.34 15.72 -23.41
N GLN A 81 -20.65 15.55 -23.27
CA GLN A 81 -21.30 14.94 -22.10
C GLN A 81 -20.68 13.59 -21.70
N THR A 82 -20.35 12.72 -22.66
CA THR A 82 -19.72 11.41 -22.41
C THR A 82 -18.35 11.54 -21.73
N ALA A 83 -17.56 12.56 -22.06
CA ALA A 83 -16.27 12.79 -21.43
C ALA A 83 -16.43 13.30 -20.00
N ASP A 84 -17.44 14.15 -19.75
CA ASP A 84 -17.77 14.64 -18.41
C ASP A 84 -18.27 13.51 -17.50
N ASP A 85 -19.14 12.64 -18.02
CA ASP A 85 -19.65 11.47 -17.30
C ASP A 85 -18.50 10.50 -16.95
N LEU A 86 -17.61 10.20 -17.90
CA LEU A 86 -16.44 9.36 -17.66
C LEU A 86 -15.52 9.96 -16.57
N VAL A 87 -15.27 11.27 -16.61
CA VAL A 87 -14.47 11.95 -15.59
C VAL A 87 -15.15 11.89 -14.22
N ALA A 88 -16.48 12.00 -14.17
CA ALA A 88 -17.23 11.87 -12.92
C ALA A 88 -17.11 10.46 -12.34
N ASP A 89 -17.27 9.42 -13.17
CA ASP A 89 -17.13 8.01 -12.75
C ASP A 89 -15.72 7.70 -12.24
N LEU A 90 -14.68 8.17 -12.96
CA LEU A 90 -13.29 7.98 -12.53
C LEU A 90 -13.00 8.70 -11.21
N LYS A 91 -13.54 9.90 -11.00
CA LYS A 91 -13.44 10.60 -9.71
C LYS A 91 -14.16 9.84 -8.59
N ALA A 92 -15.32 9.27 -8.88
CA ALA A 92 -16.05 8.44 -7.92
C ALA A 92 -15.23 7.20 -7.53
N LEU A 93 -14.66 6.50 -8.51
CA LEU A 93 -13.77 5.35 -8.27
C LEU A 93 -12.56 5.74 -7.41
N ARG A 94 -11.89 6.86 -7.74
CA ARG A 94 -10.77 7.37 -6.97
C ARG A 94 -11.13 7.65 -5.52
N ASN A 95 -12.31 8.25 -5.27
CA ASN A 95 -12.79 8.53 -3.92
C ASN A 95 -13.11 7.24 -3.14
N CYS A 96 -13.69 6.23 -3.80
CA CYS A 96 -13.91 4.91 -3.21
C CYS A 96 -12.58 4.26 -2.79
N LEU A 97 -11.55 4.32 -3.64
CA LEU A 97 -10.22 3.79 -3.33
C LEU A 97 -9.59 4.54 -2.16
N ALA A 98 -9.60 5.88 -2.18
CA ALA A 98 -9.06 6.69 -1.08
C ALA A 98 -9.77 6.40 0.25
N THR A 99 -11.11 6.27 0.23
CA THR A 99 -11.91 5.92 1.41
C THR A 99 -11.57 4.51 1.90
N GLY A 100 -11.48 3.53 0.99
CA GLY A 100 -11.10 2.16 1.32
C GLY A 100 -9.72 2.11 1.98
N ALA A 101 -8.74 2.87 1.49
CA ALA A 101 -7.43 2.96 2.12
C ALA A 101 -7.50 3.58 3.53
N ALA A 102 -8.26 4.66 3.71
CA ALA A 102 -8.41 5.34 5.00
C ALA A 102 -9.11 4.46 6.06
N VAL A 103 -10.07 3.63 5.65
CA VAL A 103 -10.75 2.68 6.54
C VAL A 103 -9.83 1.55 7.00
N VAL A 104 -8.77 1.25 6.25
CA VAL A 104 -7.77 0.24 6.63
C VAL A 104 -6.78 0.76 7.67
N ASP A 105 -6.55 2.07 7.76
CA ASP A 105 -5.55 2.64 8.68
C ASP A 105 -5.84 2.31 10.17
N PRO A 106 -7.07 2.42 10.70
CA PRO A 106 -7.39 1.97 12.07
C PRO A 106 -7.10 0.48 12.31
N ALA A 107 -7.40 -0.38 11.33
CA ALA A 107 -7.12 -1.82 11.45
C ALA A 107 -5.60 -2.10 11.47
N LEU A 108 -4.80 -1.26 10.82
CA LEU A 108 -3.34 -1.34 10.89
C LEU A 108 -2.79 -0.89 12.24
N ASP A 109 -3.40 0.12 12.85
CA ASP A 109 -3.06 0.58 14.21
C ASP A 109 -3.40 -0.51 15.23
N ASP A 110 -4.58 -1.12 15.16
CA ASP A 110 -4.98 -2.23 16.02
C ASP A 110 -4.01 -3.42 15.89
N LEU A 111 -3.62 -3.77 14.66
CA LEU A 111 -2.62 -4.82 14.41
C LEU A 111 -1.22 -4.43 14.89
N HIS A 112 -0.87 -3.15 14.82
CA HIS A 112 0.40 -2.66 15.37
C HIS A 112 0.47 -2.92 16.87
N ASP A 113 -0.58 -2.55 17.60
CA ASP A 113 -0.66 -2.73 19.05
C ASP A 113 -0.57 -4.21 19.43
N LEU A 114 -1.28 -5.08 18.71
CA LEU A 114 -1.20 -6.54 18.91
C LEU A 114 0.21 -7.10 18.69
N THR A 115 0.96 -6.56 17.72
CA THR A 115 2.36 -6.95 17.50
C THR A 115 3.33 -6.36 18.52
N GLY A 116 2.98 -5.23 19.15
CA GLY A 116 3.80 -4.56 20.18
C GLY A 116 3.76 -5.23 21.55
N PHE A 117 2.70 -5.98 21.88
CA PHE A 117 2.62 -6.79 23.10
C PHE A 117 3.40 -8.11 23.04
N GLY A 118 3.93 -8.48 21.86
CA GLY A 118 4.76 -9.66 21.66
C GLY A 118 6.19 -9.45 22.17
N THR A 119 6.42 -9.76 23.45
CA THR A 119 7.73 -9.79 24.14
C THR A 119 8.53 -8.49 23.99
N ASP A 120 8.29 -7.52 24.88
CA ASP A 120 9.32 -6.53 25.20
C ASP A 120 10.58 -7.31 25.65
N PRO A 121 11.68 -7.27 24.88
CA PRO A 121 12.93 -7.96 25.23
C PRO A 121 13.49 -7.41 26.53
N GLU A 122 13.20 -6.14 26.85
CA GLU A 122 13.59 -5.51 28.09
C GLU A 122 12.78 -6.04 29.27
N PHE A 123 11.45 -6.15 29.14
CA PHE A 123 10.60 -6.83 30.12
C PHE A 123 11.04 -8.29 30.32
N THR A 124 11.29 -9.02 29.23
CA THR A 124 11.73 -10.43 29.28
C THR A 124 13.06 -10.56 30.01
N ARG A 125 14.02 -9.69 29.69
CA ARG A 125 15.33 -9.62 30.38
C ARG A 125 15.17 -9.25 31.85
N ARG A 126 14.41 -8.20 32.18
CA ARG A 126 14.16 -7.75 33.56
C ARG A 126 13.43 -8.81 34.38
N TYR A 127 12.50 -9.53 33.78
CA TYR A 127 11.79 -10.63 34.42
C TYR A 127 12.73 -11.81 34.70
N GLN A 128 13.60 -12.17 33.76
CA GLN A 128 14.63 -13.20 33.96
C GLN A 128 15.65 -12.80 35.04
N GLU A 129 16.11 -11.55 35.03
CA GLU A 129 17.01 -10.98 36.06
C GLU A 129 16.33 -11.02 37.44
N TRP A 130 15.06 -10.63 37.53
CA TRP A 130 14.28 -10.69 38.77
C TRP A 130 14.04 -12.13 39.24
N ALA A 131 13.68 -13.05 38.35
CA ALA A 131 13.43 -14.45 38.69
C ALA A 131 14.71 -15.16 39.18
N ALA A 132 15.86 -14.87 38.57
CA ALA A 132 17.15 -15.36 39.02
C ALA A 132 17.53 -14.81 40.40
N ALA A 133 17.25 -13.54 40.68
CA ALA A 133 17.50 -12.91 41.98
C ALA A 133 16.51 -13.34 43.09
N SER A 134 15.31 -13.78 42.70
CA SER A 134 14.22 -14.12 43.62
C SER A 134 14.12 -15.61 43.93
N THR A 135 14.93 -16.46 43.28
CA THR A 135 15.02 -17.88 43.63
C THR A 135 15.81 -17.99 44.94
N PRO A 136 15.19 -18.39 46.06
CA PRO A 136 15.92 -18.58 47.30
C PRO A 136 16.86 -19.77 47.08
N ALA A 137 18.14 -19.59 47.36
CA ALA A 137 19.07 -20.71 47.51
C ALA A 137 18.61 -21.51 48.73
N GLY A 138 17.75 -22.49 48.50
CA GLY A 138 17.19 -23.35 49.52
C GLY A 138 18.18 -24.44 49.91
N SER A 139 18.74 -24.26 51.11
CA SER A 139 19.31 -25.26 52.07
C SER A 139 20.54 -26.05 51.65
#